data_AF-A0A0N4WFF1-F1
#
_entry.id   AF-A0A0N4WFF1-F1
#
_cell.length_a   1.000
_cell.length_b   1.000
_cell.length_c   1.000
_cell.angle_alpha   90.00
_cell.angle_beta   90.00
_cell.angle_gamma   90.00
#
_symmetry.space_group_name_H-M   'P 1'
#
loop_
_entity.id
_entity.type
_entity.pdbx_description
1 polymer ?
#
loop_
_entity_poly.entity_id
_entity_poly.type
_entity_poly.pdbx_seq_one_letter_code
_entity_poly.pdbx_strand_id
1 'polypeptide(L)'
;MDRFRELDEAHKEQVITISMESFYKELNEEERLQAELGEYDFDHPVPRIINHYLLWFISVQYSCCFSNGTVCLEPADVIIVEGILTFYDERIRDKFTMKLFVDADADVRLARRVRRDTVHRKRPLPMVLAQYTNLVKPAFEEFCQPTMKYADVIIPRGGENDVAIDLIVQHIQDFLRSPRERNEHLIKPITEAKLEIVH
;
A
#
# COMPACT_ATOMS: atom_id res chain seq x y z
N MET A 1 -11.01 -3.07 -6.30
CA MET A 1 -9.81 -2.35 -6.78
C MET A 1 -10.12 -1.56 -8.03
N ASP A 2 -10.78 -2.14 -9.03
CA ASP A 2 -11.10 -1.42 -10.28
C ASP A 2 -11.98 -0.18 -10.04
N ARG A 3 -12.95 -0.23 -9.13
CA ARG A 3 -13.78 0.95 -8.78
C ARG A 3 -13.03 2.06 -8.02
N PHE A 4 -11.96 1.72 -7.30
CA PHE A 4 -11.08 2.74 -6.69
C PHE A 4 -10.19 3.39 -7.75
N ARG A 5 -9.74 2.61 -8.74
CA ARG A 5 -9.02 3.14 -9.91
C ARG A 5 -9.93 3.99 -10.80
N GLU A 6 -11.21 3.64 -10.94
CA GLU A 6 -12.20 4.48 -11.63
C GLU A 6 -12.41 5.81 -10.91
N LEU A 7 -12.39 5.81 -9.57
CA LEU A 7 -12.52 7.01 -8.77
C LEU A 7 -11.27 7.90 -8.87
N ASP A 8 -10.09 7.29 -8.88
CA ASP A 8 -8.80 7.94 -9.19
C ASP A 8 -8.82 8.56 -10.60
N GLU A 9 -9.24 7.83 -11.63
CA GLU A 9 -9.36 8.34 -13.00
C GLU A 9 -10.40 9.47 -13.14
N ALA A 10 -11.52 9.40 -12.41
CA ALA A 10 -12.56 10.43 -12.43
C ALA A 10 -12.18 11.71 -11.66
N HIS A 11 -11.34 11.58 -10.63
CA HIS A 11 -10.92 12.65 -9.73
C HIS A 11 -9.39 12.72 -9.63
N LYS A 12 -8.71 12.66 -10.79
CA LYS A 12 -7.25 12.52 -10.93
C LYS A 12 -6.40 13.52 -10.16
N GLU A 13 -6.98 14.68 -9.82
CA GLU A 13 -6.31 15.74 -9.04
C GLU A 13 -6.68 15.70 -7.55
N GLN A 14 -7.70 14.94 -7.14
CA GLN A 14 -8.23 14.94 -5.76
C GLN A 14 -8.00 13.63 -5.00
N VAL A 15 -7.83 12.50 -5.70
CA VAL A 15 -7.61 11.20 -5.07
C VAL A 15 -6.37 10.56 -5.66
N ILE A 16 -5.43 10.14 -4.82
CA ILE A 16 -4.22 9.42 -5.25
C ILE A 16 -4.16 8.07 -4.54
N THR A 17 -3.90 7.02 -5.31
CA THR A 17 -3.63 5.69 -4.75
C THR A 17 -2.14 5.39 -4.77
N ILE A 18 -1.61 4.97 -3.62
CA ILE A 18 -0.20 4.65 -3.42
C ILE A 18 -0.08 3.19 -3.00
N SER A 19 0.62 2.40 -3.82
CA SER A 19 0.97 1.04 -3.46
C SER A 19 2.24 1.01 -2.63
N MET A 20 2.18 0.36 -1.46
CA MET A 20 3.36 0.03 -0.65
C MET A 20 4.40 -0.78 -1.44
N GLU A 21 3.99 -1.51 -2.49
CA GLU A 21 4.92 -2.26 -3.35
C GLU A 21 5.92 -1.35 -4.07
N SER A 22 5.55 -0.09 -4.33
CA SER A 22 6.42 0.90 -4.97
C SER A 22 7.57 1.37 -4.09
N PHE A 23 7.55 1.08 -2.79
CA PHE A 23 8.58 1.50 -1.83
C PHE A 23 9.46 0.33 -1.36
N TYR A 24 9.43 -0.79 -2.09
CA TYR A 24 10.29 -1.92 -1.80
C TYR A 24 11.75 -1.60 -2.10
N LYS A 25 12.63 -2.04 -1.20
CA LYS A 25 14.08 -1.94 -1.36
C LYS A 25 14.48 -2.62 -2.67
N GLU A 26 15.39 -2.00 -3.41
CA GLU A 26 16.03 -2.68 -4.54
C GLU A 26 16.78 -3.91 -4.03
N LEU A 27 16.55 -5.04 -4.70
CA LEU A 27 17.16 -6.31 -4.35
C LEU A 27 18.63 -6.32 -4.77
N ASN A 28 19.51 -6.73 -3.87
CA ASN A 28 20.89 -7.04 -4.21
C ASN A 28 20.95 -8.25 -5.16
N GLU A 29 22.09 -8.49 -5.81
CA GLU A 29 22.23 -9.58 -6.79
C GLU A 29 21.84 -10.96 -6.23
N GLU A 30 22.26 -11.26 -4.99
CA GLU A 30 21.87 -12.50 -4.29
C GLU A 30 20.35 -12.59 -4.02
N GLU A 31 19.75 -11.47 -3.59
CA GLU A 31 18.30 -11.39 -3.32
C GLU A 31 17.49 -11.53 -4.62
N ARG A 32 18.01 -11.01 -5.74
CA ARG A 32 17.39 -11.17 -7.07
C ARG A 32 17.40 -12.63 -7.53
N LEU A 33 18.52 -13.33 -7.35
CA LEU A 33 18.61 -14.75 -7.68
C LEU A 33 17.62 -15.59 -6.84
N GLN A 34 17.53 -15.30 -5.54
CA GLN A 34 16.54 -15.93 -4.65
C GLN A 34 15.10 -15.61 -5.07
N ALA A 35 14.83 -14.39 -5.53
CA ALA A 35 13.51 -13.99 -6.03
C ALA A 35 13.14 -14.71 -7.35
N GLU A 36 14.09 -14.91 -8.24
CA GLU A 36 13.91 -15.68 -9.48
C GLU A 36 13.63 -17.16 -9.20
N LEU A 37 14.27 -17.72 -8.17
CA LEU A 37 14.01 -19.07 -7.67
C LEU A 37 12.70 -19.19 -6.87
N GLY A 38 12.07 -18.06 -6.52
CA GLY A 38 10.83 -18.03 -5.73
C GLY A 38 11.04 -18.29 -4.23
N GLU A 39 12.29 -18.25 -3.76
CA GLU A 39 12.71 -18.51 -2.38
C GLU A 39 12.81 -17.22 -1.54
N TYR A 40 12.76 -16.05 -2.18
CA TYR A 40 12.78 -14.77 -1.48
C TYR A 40 11.41 -14.41 -0.89
N ASP A 41 11.40 -14.08 0.40
CA ASP A 41 10.20 -13.66 1.13
C ASP A 41 10.01 -12.14 1.08
N PHE A 42 9.10 -11.70 0.19
CA PHE A 42 8.69 -10.30 0.06
C PHE A 42 7.74 -9.83 1.17
N ASP A 43 7.19 -10.77 1.95
CA ASP A 43 6.17 -10.51 2.96
C ASP A 43 6.79 -10.35 4.36
N HIS A 44 8.11 -10.57 4.51
CA HIS A 44 8.85 -10.34 5.75
C HIS A 44 9.17 -8.85 6.00
N PRO A 45 9.06 -8.34 7.24
CA PRO A 45 9.27 -6.93 7.55
C PRO A 45 10.75 -6.51 7.57
N VAL A 46 11.69 -7.41 7.89
CA VAL A 46 13.13 -7.05 8.02
C VAL A 46 13.79 -6.65 6.69
N PRO A 47 13.57 -7.32 5.55
CA PRO A 47 13.98 -6.81 4.24
C PRO A 47 13.31 -5.48 3.87
N ARG A 48 12.19 -5.16 4.53
CA ARG A 48 11.37 -3.98 4.30
C ARG A 48 11.64 -2.95 5.40
N ILE A 49 12.82 -2.35 5.38
CA ILE A 49 12.96 -1.00 5.94
C ILE A 49 11.96 -0.17 5.14
N ILE A 50 10.81 0.14 5.75
CA ILE A 50 9.89 1.11 5.17
C ILE A 50 10.70 2.39 5.14
N ASN A 51 11.10 2.69 3.91
CA ASN A 51 12.06 3.71 3.60
C ASN A 51 11.57 5.01 4.26
N HIS A 52 12.49 5.78 4.85
CA HIS A 52 12.20 7.08 5.47
C HIS A 52 11.26 7.95 4.60
N TYR A 53 11.30 7.73 3.27
CA TYR A 53 10.43 8.29 2.26
C TYR A 53 8.92 8.12 2.48
N LEU A 54 8.38 7.00 2.97
CA LEU A 54 6.93 6.90 3.18
C LEU A 54 6.47 7.70 4.41
N LEU A 55 7.27 7.68 5.48
CA LEU A 55 7.06 8.53 6.65
C LEU A 55 7.17 10.01 6.32
N TRP A 56 8.15 10.36 5.49
CA TRP A 56 8.34 11.70 4.96
C TRP A 56 7.18 12.08 4.04
N PHE A 57 6.76 11.21 3.13
CA PHE A 57 5.64 11.45 2.21
C PHE A 57 4.33 11.73 2.95
N ILE A 58 3.97 10.86 3.89
CA ILE A 58 2.74 11.03 4.66
C ILE A 58 2.83 12.24 5.60
N SER A 59 4.03 12.62 6.05
CA SER A 59 4.22 13.79 6.92
C SER A 59 4.27 15.12 6.16
N VAL A 60 4.64 15.13 4.87
CA VAL A 60 4.88 16.37 4.12
C VAL A 60 3.63 16.86 3.40
N GLN A 61 2.63 16.01 3.14
CA GLN A 61 1.31 16.40 2.62
C GLN A 61 1.35 17.32 1.37
N TYR A 62 2.46 17.32 0.63
CA TYR A 62 2.73 18.21 -0.50
C TYR A 62 3.76 17.58 -1.45
N SER A 63 3.62 17.95 -2.72
CA SER A 63 4.38 17.54 -3.90
C SER A 63 5.83 17.13 -3.60
N CYS A 64 6.18 15.90 -3.96
CA CYS A 64 7.57 15.46 -3.92
C CYS A 64 8.04 15.04 -5.32
N CYS A 65 9.00 15.78 -5.85
CA CYS A 65 9.81 15.36 -6.98
C CYS A 65 11.22 15.07 -6.46
N PHE A 66 11.59 13.79 -6.38
CA PHE A 66 12.98 13.40 -6.16
C PHE A 66 13.62 13.14 -7.53
N SER A 67 14.51 14.05 -7.94
CA SER A 67 15.28 13.95 -9.17
C SER A 67 16.31 12.81 -9.06
N ASN A 68 15.87 11.59 -9.40
CA ASN A 68 16.67 10.42 -9.83
C ASN A 68 15.72 9.26 -10.20
N GLY A 69 14.68 9.53 -11.01
CA GLY A 69 13.76 8.48 -11.50
C GLY A 69 12.49 8.24 -10.66
N THR A 70 12.14 9.16 -9.76
CA THR A 70 11.01 9.00 -8.82
C THR A 70 9.72 9.64 -9.35
N VAL A 71 8.57 9.04 -9.00
CA VAL A 71 7.21 9.52 -9.35
C VAL A 71 6.92 10.85 -8.65
N CYS A 72 6.65 11.91 -9.42
CA CYS A 72 6.08 13.15 -8.86
C CYS A 72 4.60 12.90 -8.56
N LEU A 73 4.20 13.11 -7.30
CA LEU A 73 2.81 13.06 -6.88
C LEU A 73 2.32 14.49 -6.64
N GLU A 74 1.25 14.86 -7.32
CA GLU A 74 0.59 16.16 -7.11
C GLU A 74 -0.12 16.17 -5.73
N PRO A 75 -0.34 17.35 -5.13
CA PRO A 75 -1.17 17.45 -3.92
C PRO A 75 -2.57 16.89 -4.19
N ALA A 76 -3.05 16.00 -3.31
CA ALA A 76 -4.39 15.41 -3.41
C ALA A 76 -5.16 15.55 -2.10
N ASP A 77 -6.48 15.66 -2.20
CA ASP A 77 -7.39 15.78 -1.05
C ASP A 77 -7.49 14.46 -0.27
N VAL A 78 -7.39 13.33 -0.97
CA VAL A 78 -7.48 11.97 -0.40
C VAL A 78 -6.33 11.12 -0.91
N ILE A 79 -5.60 10.51 0.02
CA ILE A 79 -4.50 9.59 -0.29
C ILE A 79 -4.88 8.20 0.23
N ILE A 80 -4.97 7.24 -0.68
CA ILE A 80 -5.25 5.84 -0.37
C ILE A 80 -3.92 5.10 -0.39
N VAL A 81 -3.49 4.57 0.76
CA VAL A 81 -2.28 3.74 0.86
C VAL A 81 -2.69 2.27 0.95
N GLU A 82 -2.32 1.48 -0.04
CA GLU A 82 -2.60 0.04 -0.07
C GLU A 82 -1.34 -0.80 0.21
N GLY A 83 -1.50 -1.93 0.91
CA GLY A 83 -0.40 -2.86 1.16
C GLY A 83 -0.66 -3.85 2.29
N ILE A 84 0.05 -4.99 2.26
CA ILE A 84 -0.11 -6.07 3.25
C ILE A 84 0.47 -5.75 4.64
N LEU A 85 1.40 -4.80 4.74
CA LEU A 85 2.08 -4.43 5.99
C LEU A 85 1.90 -2.95 6.35
N THR A 86 0.86 -2.30 5.81
CA THR A 86 0.61 -0.86 6.00
C THR A 86 0.44 -0.48 7.49
N PHE A 87 -0.08 -1.40 8.30
CA PHE A 87 -0.31 -1.18 9.74
C PHE A 87 0.78 -1.77 10.64
N TYR A 88 1.85 -2.33 10.06
CA TYR A 88 2.93 -2.97 10.82
C TYR A 88 3.77 -1.95 11.59
N ASP A 89 4.17 -0.86 10.94
CA ASP A 89 4.94 0.22 11.57
C ASP A 89 3.99 1.24 12.22
N GLU A 90 4.12 1.40 13.54
CA GLU A 90 3.35 2.35 14.34
C GLU A 90 3.46 3.78 13.83
N ARG A 91 4.66 4.21 13.40
CA ARG A 91 4.89 5.59 12.96
C ARG A 91 4.08 5.95 11.72
N ILE A 92 3.80 4.97 10.88
CA ILE A 92 3.00 5.10 9.66
C ILE A 92 1.53 4.99 10.00
N ARG A 93 1.18 3.98 10.81
CA ARG A 93 -0.17 3.73 11.28
C ARG A 93 -0.81 4.98 11.91
N ASP A 94 -0.04 5.71 12.72
CA ASP A 94 -0.51 6.88 13.45
C ASP A 94 -0.79 8.09 12.55
N LYS A 95 -0.37 8.04 11.28
CA LYS A 95 -0.66 9.08 10.30
C LYS A 95 -1.99 8.88 9.56
N PHE A 96 -2.55 7.67 9.59
CA PHE A 96 -3.79 7.40 8.88
C PHE A 96 -5.01 7.92 9.64
N THR A 97 -5.79 8.76 8.98
CA THR A 97 -7.09 9.25 9.47
C THR A 97 -8.11 8.12 9.59
N MET A 98 -8.10 7.17 8.65
CA MET A 98 -8.99 6.01 8.63
C MET A 98 -8.21 4.76 8.22
N LYS A 99 -8.38 3.66 8.94
CA LYS A 99 -7.68 2.38 8.73
C LYS A 99 -8.68 1.30 8.37
N LEU A 100 -8.57 0.78 7.15
CA LEU A 100 -9.40 -0.28 6.61
C LEU A 100 -8.59 -1.57 6.51
N PHE A 101 -9.10 -2.67 7.06
CA PHE A 101 -8.50 -4.00 6.88
C PHE A 101 -9.44 -4.91 6.10
N VAL A 102 -8.96 -5.48 5.00
CA VAL A 102 -9.74 -6.40 4.18
C VAL A 102 -9.48 -7.82 4.66
N ASP A 103 -10.51 -8.46 5.21
CA ASP A 103 -10.43 -9.81 5.72
C ASP A 103 -11.13 -10.83 4.79
N ALA A 104 -10.44 -11.93 4.57
CA ALA A 104 -10.89 -13.03 3.73
C ALA A 104 -10.19 -14.33 4.14
N ASP A 105 -10.93 -15.43 4.04
CA ASP A 105 -10.44 -16.76 4.40
C ASP A 105 -9.18 -17.13 3.60
N ALA A 106 -8.30 -17.91 4.24
CA ALA A 106 -6.99 -18.24 3.69
C ALA A 106 -7.08 -19.04 2.38
N ASP A 107 -8.09 -19.91 2.26
CA ASP A 107 -8.40 -20.70 1.06
C ASP A 107 -8.91 -19.82 -0.09
N VAL A 108 -9.79 -18.85 0.17
CA VAL A 108 -10.26 -17.87 -0.81
C VAL A 108 -9.09 -17.03 -1.32
N ARG A 109 -8.22 -16.55 -0.41
CA ARG A 109 -7.00 -15.80 -0.78
C ARG A 109 -6.04 -16.66 -1.61
N LEU A 110 -5.83 -17.92 -1.22
CA LEU A 110 -4.99 -18.87 -1.96
C LEU A 110 -5.54 -19.13 -3.35
N ALA A 111 -6.85 -19.40 -3.49
CA ALA A 111 -7.49 -19.64 -4.78
C ALA A 111 -7.33 -18.44 -5.73
N ARG A 112 -7.52 -17.21 -5.21
CA ARG A 112 -7.29 -15.97 -5.97
C ARG A 112 -5.81 -15.84 -6.38
N ARG A 113 -4.87 -16.12 -5.46
CA ARG A 113 -3.43 -16.07 -5.74
C ARG A 113 -3.01 -17.09 -6.79
N VAL A 114 -3.44 -18.34 -6.66
CA VAL A 114 -3.15 -19.41 -7.63
C VAL A 114 -3.63 -18.98 -9.01
N ARG A 115 -4.90 -18.58 -9.14
CA ARG A 115 -5.46 -18.13 -10.42
C ARG A 115 -4.65 -16.97 -10.99
N ARG A 116 -4.28 -15.98 -10.17
CA ARG A 116 -3.51 -14.81 -10.62
C ARG A 116 -2.11 -15.20 -11.11
N ASP A 117 -1.38 -15.98 -10.33
CA ASP A 117 0.03 -16.29 -10.58
C ASP A 117 0.19 -17.33 -11.71
N THR A 118 -0.75 -18.27 -11.85
CA THR A 118 -0.71 -19.24 -12.95
C THR A 118 -1.19 -18.64 -14.28
N VAL A 119 -2.25 -17.81 -14.27
CA VAL A 119 -2.83 -17.25 -15.51
C VAL A 119 -2.05 -16.02 -15.99
N HIS A 120 -1.80 -15.04 -15.11
CA HIS A 120 -1.19 -13.78 -15.53
C HIS A 120 0.34 -13.81 -15.50
N ARG A 121 0.93 -14.50 -14.51
CA ARG A 121 2.41 -14.56 -14.34
C ARG A 121 3.04 -15.84 -14.89
N LYS A 122 2.23 -16.76 -15.45
CA LYS A 122 2.65 -18.05 -16.04
C LYS A 122 3.56 -18.88 -15.11
N ARG A 123 3.37 -18.75 -13.79
CA ARG A 123 4.15 -19.50 -12.80
C ARG A 123 3.61 -20.94 -12.69
N PRO A 124 4.47 -21.96 -12.59
CA PRO A 124 4.02 -23.34 -12.42
C PRO A 124 3.33 -23.51 -11.05
N LEU A 125 2.21 -24.23 -11.04
CA LEU A 125 1.39 -24.43 -9.84
C LEU A 125 2.19 -24.97 -8.63
N PRO A 126 3.08 -25.98 -8.77
CA PRO A 126 3.88 -26.47 -7.64
C PRO A 126 4.73 -25.38 -6.98
N MET A 127 5.31 -24.46 -7.76
CA MET A 127 6.11 -23.36 -7.25
C MET A 127 5.24 -22.34 -6.50
N VAL A 128 4.04 -22.04 -7.00
CA VAL A 128 3.10 -21.14 -6.31
C VAL A 128 2.67 -21.71 -4.96
N LEU A 129 2.38 -23.01 -4.90
CA LEU A 129 1.98 -23.68 -3.66
C LEU A 129 3.13 -23.81 -2.67
N ALA A 130 4.34 -24.12 -3.14
CA ALA A 130 5.54 -24.17 -2.31
C ALA A 130 5.85 -22.79 -1.72
N GLN A 131 5.84 -21.73 -2.54
CA GLN A 131 6.04 -20.36 -2.08
C GLN A 131 4.97 -19.95 -1.05
N TYR A 132 3.70 -20.30 -1.30
CA TYR A 132 2.62 -19.98 -0.38
C TYR A 132 2.80 -20.64 0.99
N THR A 133 3.13 -21.94 0.99
CA THR A 133 3.21 -22.73 2.22
C THR A 133 4.44 -22.36 3.04
N ASN A 134 5.57 -22.12 2.37
CA ASN A 134 6.86 -21.93 3.04
C ASN A 134 7.11 -20.47 3.45
N LEU A 135 6.58 -19.50 2.70
CA LEU A 135 6.90 -18.07 2.91
C LEU A 135 5.64 -17.26 3.25
N VAL A 136 4.68 -17.23 2.33
CA VAL A 136 3.55 -16.28 2.37
C VAL A 136 2.63 -16.52 3.56
N LYS A 137 2.25 -17.78 3.81
CA LYS A 137 1.32 -18.11 4.89
C LYS A 137 1.96 -17.83 6.26
N PRO A 138 3.19 -18.30 6.57
CA PRO A 138 3.90 -17.92 7.79
C PRO A 138 4.02 -16.41 7.95
N ALA A 139 4.48 -15.68 6.93
CA ALA A 139 4.64 -14.23 7.00
C ALA A 139 3.29 -13.50 7.22
N PHE A 140 2.21 -13.98 6.61
CA PHE A 140 0.89 -13.44 6.85
C PHE A 140 0.44 -13.63 8.30
N GLU A 141 0.57 -14.84 8.84
CA GLU A 141 0.15 -15.17 10.21
C GLU A 141 1.00 -14.44 11.26
N GLU A 142 2.30 -14.26 10.99
CA GLU A 142 3.24 -13.61 11.91
C GLU A 142 3.16 -12.08 11.87
N PHE A 143 3.09 -11.48 10.68
CA PHE A 143 3.28 -10.03 10.51
C PHE A 143 2.02 -9.30 10.07
N CYS A 144 1.20 -9.88 9.19
CA CYS A 144 0.06 -9.19 8.60
C CYS A 144 -1.20 -9.31 9.48
N GLN A 145 -1.60 -10.54 9.82
CA GLN A 145 -2.82 -10.84 10.55
C GLN A 145 -2.93 -10.13 11.91
N PRO A 146 -1.85 -10.02 12.72
CA PRO A 146 -1.92 -9.33 14.01
C PRO A 146 -2.23 -7.83 13.88
N THR A 147 -1.97 -7.23 12.71
CA THR A 147 -2.23 -5.81 12.48
C THR A 147 -3.70 -5.48 12.26
N MET A 148 -4.55 -6.49 12.05
CA MET A 148 -6.00 -6.33 11.94
C MET A 148 -6.62 -5.64 13.16
N LYS A 149 -6.03 -5.82 14.35
CA LYS A 149 -6.49 -5.17 15.60
C LYS A 149 -6.38 -3.64 15.59
N TYR A 150 -5.61 -3.08 14.66
CA TYR A 150 -5.44 -1.64 14.50
C TYR A 150 -6.42 -1.02 13.50
N ALA A 151 -7.26 -1.83 12.87
CA ALA A 151 -8.22 -1.36 11.88
C ALA A 151 -9.42 -0.68 12.55
N ASP A 152 -9.87 0.44 11.97
CA ASP A 152 -11.10 1.11 12.37
C ASP A 152 -12.32 0.36 11.80
N VAL A 153 -12.18 -0.20 10.60
CA VAL A 153 -13.21 -0.99 9.91
C VAL A 153 -12.60 -2.24 9.28
N ILE A 154 -13.25 -3.39 9.49
CA ILE A 154 -12.91 -4.65 8.85
C ILE A 154 -13.92 -4.93 7.73
N ILE A 155 -13.42 -5.16 6.52
CA ILE A 155 -14.22 -5.41 5.32
C ILE A 155 -14.14 -6.90 4.98
N PRO A 156 -15.21 -7.68 5.22
CA PRO A 156 -15.22 -9.09 4.85
C PRO A 156 -15.34 -9.24 3.32
N ARG A 157 -14.82 -10.35 2.78
CA ARG A 157 -14.89 -10.75 1.35
C ARG A 157 -14.13 -9.85 0.36
N GLY A 158 -13.65 -8.69 0.82
CA GLY A 158 -12.84 -7.75 0.06
C GLY A 158 -13.52 -7.25 -1.20
N GLY A 159 -12.87 -7.45 -2.36
CA GLY A 159 -13.32 -6.91 -3.66
C GLY A 159 -14.67 -7.41 -4.17
N GLU A 160 -15.30 -8.39 -3.51
CA GLU A 160 -16.64 -8.89 -3.83
C GLU A 160 -17.74 -8.27 -2.94
N ASN A 161 -17.36 -7.40 -2.01
CA ASN A 161 -18.31 -6.74 -1.11
C ASN A 161 -18.69 -5.36 -1.65
N ASP A 162 -19.55 -5.35 -2.67
CA ASP A 162 -19.99 -4.12 -3.34
C ASP A 162 -20.59 -3.11 -2.35
N VAL A 163 -21.34 -3.58 -1.36
CA VAL A 163 -21.94 -2.73 -0.31
C VAL A 163 -20.87 -1.97 0.48
N ALA A 164 -19.79 -2.65 0.89
CA ALA A 164 -18.71 -2.00 1.61
C ALA A 164 -17.93 -1.02 0.71
N ILE A 165 -17.72 -1.37 -0.56
CA ILE A 165 -17.07 -0.50 -1.53
C ILE A 165 -17.91 0.77 -1.74
N ASP A 166 -19.22 0.63 -1.94
CA ASP A 166 -20.13 1.76 -2.15
C ASP A 166 -20.16 2.70 -0.94
N LEU A 167 -20.15 2.15 0.28
CA LEU A 167 -20.06 2.95 1.52
C LEU A 167 -18.78 3.78 1.58
N ILE A 168 -17.63 3.19 1.22
CA ILE A 168 -16.34 3.89 1.24
C ILE A 168 -16.29 4.94 0.13
N VAL A 169 -16.74 4.59 -1.07
CA VAL A 169 -16.81 5.51 -2.21
C VAL A 169 -17.69 6.71 -1.88
N GLN A 170 -18.87 6.49 -1.31
CA GLN A 170 -19.77 7.55 -0.91
C GLN A 170 -19.14 8.43 0.19
N HIS A 171 -18.48 7.83 1.18
CA HIS A 171 -17.78 8.59 2.22
C HIS A 171 -16.67 9.50 1.65
N ILE A 172 -15.88 9.00 0.70
CA ILE A 172 -14.86 9.78 0.00
C ILE A 172 -15.52 10.91 -0.81
N GLN A 173 -16.59 10.63 -1.54
CA GLN A 173 -17.31 11.65 -2.32
C GLN A 173 -17.90 12.75 -1.44
N ASP A 174 -18.47 12.41 -0.29
CA ASP A 174 -19.00 13.38 0.65
C ASP A 174 -17.89 14.24 1.26
N PHE A 175 -16.72 13.65 1.54
CA PHE A 175 -15.53 14.38 1.96
C PHE A 175 -15.06 15.38 0.90
N LEU A 176 -14.98 14.96 -0.36
CA LEU A 176 -14.59 15.79 -1.50
C LEU A 176 -15.60 16.91 -1.83
N ARG A 177 -16.89 16.68 -1.57
CA ARG A 177 -17.95 17.69 -1.78
C ARG A 177 -17.98 18.76 -0.70
N SER A 178 -17.45 18.47 0.50
CA SER A 178 -17.40 19.46 1.57
C SER A 178 -16.41 20.59 1.19
N PRO A 179 -16.85 21.85 1.08
CA PRO A 179 -15.94 22.95 0.80
C PRO A 179 -15.01 23.12 1.99
N ARG A 180 -13.69 22.95 1.81
CA ARG A 180 -12.74 23.51 2.76
C ARG A 180 -12.61 25.01 2.48
N GLU A 181 -12.80 25.82 3.53
CA GLU A 181 -12.03 27.05 3.68
C GLU A 181 -10.56 26.65 3.47
N ARG A 182 -9.95 27.09 2.37
CA ARG A 182 -8.53 26.88 2.13
C ARG A 182 -7.79 27.47 3.30
N ASN A 183 -7.35 26.65 4.24
CA ASN A 183 -6.44 27.06 5.31
C ASN A 183 -5.07 27.31 4.68
N GLU A 184 -4.95 28.43 3.97
CA GLU A 184 -3.71 28.98 3.41
C GLU A 184 -2.64 29.17 4.52
N HIS A 185 -3.03 29.14 5.79
CA HIS A 185 -2.17 29.35 6.95
C HIS A 185 -1.36 28.13 7.40
N LEU A 186 -1.62 26.93 6.84
CA LEU A 186 -0.76 25.75 7.04
C LEU A 186 0.27 25.57 5.92
N ILE A 187 0.23 26.40 4.88
CA ILE A 187 1.25 26.46 3.82
C ILE A 187 2.43 27.29 4.36
N LYS A 188 3.27 26.69 5.21
CA LYS A 188 4.61 27.24 5.45
C LYS A 188 5.56 26.63 4.43
N PRO A 189 6.23 27.43 3.57
CA PRO A 189 7.28 26.91 2.73
C PRO A 189 8.41 26.45 3.65
N ILE A 190 8.66 25.14 3.73
CA ILE A 190 9.91 24.62 4.31
C ILE A 190 10.97 24.84 3.24
N THR A 191 11.51 26.05 3.19
CA THR A 191 12.79 26.32 2.57
C THR A 191 13.87 25.55 3.33
N GLU A 192 14.59 24.70 2.60
CA GLU A 192 15.84 24.02 2.98
C GLU A 192 15.75 22.80 3.91
N ALA A 193 15.44 21.63 3.33
CA ALA A 193 15.98 20.36 3.81
C ALA A 193 17.12 19.94 2.87
N LYS A 194 18.36 20.34 3.18
CA LYS A 194 19.56 19.75 2.57
C LYS A 194 19.75 18.36 3.18
N LEU A 195 19.43 17.32 2.43
CA LEU A 195 19.92 15.96 2.69
C LEU A 195 21.20 15.75 1.87
N GLU A 196 22.34 15.77 2.55
CA GLU A 196 23.60 15.28 1.98
C GLU A 196 23.53 13.74 1.92
N ILE A 197 23.66 13.21 0.71
CA ILE A 197 23.76 11.78 0.43
C ILE A 197 25.24 11.41 0.52
N VAL A 198 25.58 10.52 1.47
CA VAL A 198 26.86 9.81 1.45
C VAL A 198 26.58 8.39 0.98
N HIS A 199 27.31 7.98 -0.08
CA HIS A 199 27.18 6.69 -0.78
C HIS A 199 27.39 5.47 0.12
#